data_AF-A0A1H9EF28-F1
#
_entry.id   AF-A0A1H9EF28-F1
#
_cell.length_a   1.000
_cell.length_b   1.000
_cell.length_c   1.000
_cell.angle_alpha   90.00
_cell.angle_beta   90.00
_cell.angle_gamma   90.00
#
_symmetry.space_group_name_H-M   'P 1'
#
loop_
_entity.id
_entity.type
_entity.pdbx_description
1 polymer ?
#
loop_
_entity_poly.entity_id
_entity_poly.type
_entity_poly.pdbx_seq_one_letter_code
_entity_poly.pdbx_strand_id
1 'polypeptide(L)'
;MQLTRCPICHSRLSLESLVQDEAGRDLLALLARLEKNTGTALVTYIGLFRSPSRDLANDRALRLANEALELAEPNVLTAALVHTVESMRAKQQLGHFKPLSNHNYLRRVLESGQGADIPALPAGLATTNRRSARAVVSSAIMDIKDTDW
;
A
#
# COMPACT_ATOMS: atom_id res chain seq x y z
N MET A 1 -15.89 -8.75 -8.77
CA MET A 1 -15.31 -7.78 -7.80
C MET A 1 -14.19 -7.00 -8.46
N GLN A 2 -14.14 -5.67 -8.31
CA GLN A 2 -13.05 -4.86 -8.87
C GLN A 2 -11.75 -4.91 -8.04
N LEU A 3 -11.80 -5.46 -6.81
CA LEU A 3 -10.66 -5.55 -5.89
C LEU A 3 -9.46 -6.28 -6.51
N THR A 4 -9.71 -7.33 -7.30
CA THR A 4 -8.65 -8.13 -7.92
C THR A 4 -8.28 -7.68 -9.34
N ARG A 5 -8.78 -6.52 -9.77
CA ARG A 5 -8.40 -5.94 -11.06
C ARG A 5 -7.33 -4.88 -10.84
N CYS A 6 -6.15 -5.10 -11.40
CA CYS A 6 -5.08 -4.12 -11.31
C CYS A 6 -5.51 -2.79 -11.97
N PRO A 7 -5.45 -1.65 -11.27
CA PRO A 7 -5.82 -0.36 -11.86
C PRO A 7 -4.79 0.14 -12.89
N ILE A 8 -3.58 -0.43 -12.90
CA ILE A 8 -2.47 0.00 -13.76
C ILE A 8 -2.46 -0.80 -15.07
N CYS A 9 -2.35 -2.13 -14.99
CA CYS A 9 -2.25 -2.99 -16.18
C CYS A 9 -3.52 -3.77 -16.51
N HIS A 10 -4.59 -3.60 -15.72
CA HIS A 10 -5.90 -4.22 -15.95
C HIS A 10 -5.96 -5.75 -15.90
N SER A 11 -4.87 -6.41 -15.50
CA SER A 11 -4.86 -7.84 -15.22
C SER A 11 -5.86 -8.21 -14.12
N ARG A 12 -6.40 -9.42 -14.22
CA ARG A 12 -7.25 -10.02 -13.19
C ARG A 12 -6.40 -10.96 -12.35
N LEU A 13 -6.40 -10.76 -11.05
CA LEU A 13 -5.76 -11.62 -10.07
C LEU A 13 -6.81 -12.52 -9.41
N SER A 14 -6.43 -13.73 -9.02
CA SER A 14 -7.24 -14.55 -8.12
C SER A 14 -6.80 -14.30 -6.69
N LEU A 15 -7.75 -14.01 -5.78
CA LEU A 15 -7.44 -13.89 -4.36
C LEU A 15 -6.90 -15.20 -3.81
N GLU A 16 -7.47 -16.33 -4.25
CA GLU A 16 -7.01 -17.66 -3.86
C GLU A 16 -5.56 -17.88 -4.28
N SER A 17 -5.17 -17.43 -5.48
CA SER A 17 -3.78 -17.53 -5.95
C SER A 17 -2.82 -16.65 -5.16
N LEU A 18 -3.28 -15.52 -4.61
CA LEU A 18 -2.44 -14.62 -3.81
C LEU A 18 -2.10 -15.17 -2.43
N VAL A 19 -2.88 -16.14 -1.93
CA VAL A 19 -2.74 -16.71 -0.59
C VAL A 19 -2.57 -18.24 -0.62
N GLN A 20 -1.96 -18.77 -1.68
CA GLN A 20 -1.67 -20.21 -1.76
C GLN A 20 -0.65 -20.62 -0.70
N ASP A 21 0.38 -19.81 -0.51
CA ASP A 21 1.39 -20.04 0.51
C ASP A 21 0.89 -19.65 1.91
N GLU A 22 1.50 -20.26 2.92
CA GLU A 22 1.15 -20.04 4.33
C GLU A 22 1.47 -18.60 4.77
N ALA A 23 2.67 -18.10 4.45
CA ALA A 23 3.06 -16.74 4.81
C ALA A 23 2.16 -15.66 4.16
N GLY A 24 1.70 -15.88 2.92
CA GLY A 24 0.75 -15.03 2.24
C GLY A 24 -0.62 -15.00 2.94
N ARG A 25 -1.11 -16.15 3.41
CA ARG A 25 -2.34 -16.25 4.23
C ARG A 25 -2.19 -15.49 5.53
N ASP A 26 -1.10 -15.70 6.24
CA ASP A 26 -0.84 -15.06 7.53
C ASP A 26 -0.65 -13.56 7.39
N LEU A 27 0.03 -13.11 6.34
CA LEU A 27 0.17 -11.69 6.03
C LEU A 27 -1.18 -11.04 5.71
N LEU A 28 -2.02 -11.69 4.90
CA LEU A 28 -3.36 -11.17 4.62
C LEU A 28 -4.22 -11.13 5.88
N ALA A 29 -4.16 -12.17 6.71
CA ALA A 29 -4.90 -12.25 7.97
C ALA A 29 -4.43 -11.17 8.97
N LEU A 30 -3.12 -10.89 9.03
CA LEU A 30 -2.54 -9.81 9.81
C LEU A 30 -3.11 -8.46 9.35
N LEU A 31 -3.02 -8.16 8.05
CA LEU A 31 -3.50 -6.90 7.49
C LEU A 31 -5.01 -6.70 7.67
N ALA A 32 -5.80 -7.76 7.59
CA ALA A 32 -7.26 -7.72 7.77
C ALA A 32 -7.70 -7.37 9.20
N ARG A 33 -6.83 -7.58 10.20
CA ARG A 33 -7.11 -7.26 11.61
C ARG A 33 -6.74 -5.83 12.02
N LEU A 34 -5.92 -5.15 11.21
CA LEU A 34 -5.46 -3.80 11.51
C LEU A 34 -6.54 -2.76 11.21
N GLU A 35 -6.47 -1.62 11.91
CA GLU A 35 -7.24 -0.45 11.52
C GLU A 35 -6.84 -0.03 10.09
N LYS A 36 -7.80 0.48 9.32
CA LYS A 36 -7.63 0.83 7.90
C LYS A 36 -6.39 1.69 7.64
N ASN A 37 -6.16 2.71 8.48
CA ASN A 37 -5.05 3.63 8.31
C ASN A 37 -3.71 2.95 8.56
N THR A 38 -3.59 2.22 9.67
CA THR A 38 -2.38 1.45 10.01
C THR A 38 -2.06 0.40 8.96
N GLY A 39 -3.06 -0.38 8.52
CA GLY A 39 -2.87 -1.38 7.46
C GLY A 39 -2.42 -0.77 6.14
N THR A 40 -2.99 0.38 5.74
CA THR A 40 -2.61 1.09 4.52
C THR A 40 -1.17 1.63 4.61
N ALA A 41 -0.80 2.22 5.75
CA ALA A 41 0.54 2.72 5.99
C ALA A 41 1.57 1.58 6.01
N LEU A 42 1.24 0.46 6.65
CA LEU A 42 2.11 -0.72 6.72
C LEU A 42 2.36 -1.33 5.33
N VAL A 43 1.31 -1.52 4.52
CA VAL A 43 1.46 -2.06 3.15
C VAL A 43 2.38 -1.18 2.30
N THR A 44 2.21 0.14 2.36
CA THR A 44 3.05 1.06 1.59
C THR A 44 4.49 1.10 2.10
N TYR A 45 4.69 1.00 3.42
CA TYR A 45 6.01 0.89 4.05
C TYR A 45 6.76 -0.39 3.66
N ILE A 46 6.09 -1.55 3.71
CA ILE A 46 6.69 -2.84 3.31
C ILE A 46 7.14 -2.82 1.85
N GLY A 47 6.44 -2.08 0.98
CA GLY A 47 6.85 -1.84 -0.40
C GLY A 47 8.24 -1.22 -0.56
N LEU A 48 8.75 -0.49 0.45
CA LEU A 48 10.09 0.13 0.42
C LEU A 48 11.24 -0.89 0.51
N PHE A 49 10.97 -2.14 0.89
CA PHE A 49 11.97 -3.21 0.99
C PHE A 49 12.14 -4.01 -0.31
N ARG A 50 11.27 -3.79 -1.29
CA ARG A 50 11.33 -4.46 -2.60
C ARG A 50 12.53 -3.95 -3.40
N SER A 51 13.36 -4.87 -3.91
CA SER A 51 14.48 -4.49 -4.77
C SER A 51 13.98 -4.19 -6.20
N PRO A 52 14.79 -3.49 -7.04
CA PRO A 52 14.41 -3.24 -8.42
C PRO A 52 14.28 -4.52 -9.26
N SER A 53 15.06 -5.54 -8.91
CA SER A 53 15.21 -6.77 -9.69
C SER A 53 14.38 -7.96 -9.19
N ARG A 54 13.90 -7.92 -7.95
CA ARG A 54 13.18 -9.06 -7.34
C ARG A 54 12.04 -8.59 -6.46
N ASP A 55 10.99 -9.39 -6.47
CA ASP A 55 9.86 -9.21 -5.57
C ASP A 55 10.22 -9.57 -4.14
N LEU A 56 9.46 -8.98 -3.21
CA LEU A 56 9.59 -9.27 -1.80
C LEU A 56 8.85 -10.58 -1.50
N ALA A 57 9.57 -11.59 -1.02
CA ALA A 57 8.96 -12.87 -0.62
C ALA A 57 8.00 -12.69 0.55
N ASN A 58 6.90 -13.45 0.55
CA ASN A 58 5.84 -13.37 1.57
C ASN A 58 6.36 -13.64 2.99
N ASP A 59 7.24 -14.63 3.19
CA ASP A 59 7.86 -14.90 4.50
C ASP A 59 8.61 -13.68 5.04
N ARG A 60 9.32 -12.98 4.15
CA ARG A 60 10.07 -11.78 4.51
C ARG A 60 9.13 -10.61 4.76
N ALA A 61 8.10 -10.45 3.95
CA ALA A 61 7.10 -9.40 4.13
C ALA A 61 6.35 -9.56 5.46
N LEU A 62 5.93 -10.79 5.79
CA LEU A 62 5.29 -11.12 7.07
C LEU A 62 6.19 -10.83 8.26
N ARG A 63 7.47 -11.24 8.20
CA ARG A 63 8.44 -10.95 9.26
C ARG A 63 8.62 -9.45 9.48
N LEU A 64 8.88 -8.69 8.40
CA LEU A 64 9.03 -7.23 8.45
C LEU A 64 7.75 -6.53 8.96
N ALA A 65 6.58 -7.06 8.64
CA ALA A 65 5.31 -6.51 9.09
C ALA A 65 5.13 -6.70 10.60
N ASN A 66 5.39 -7.90 11.13
CA ASN A 66 5.35 -8.16 12.57
C ASN A 66 6.41 -7.33 13.31
N GLU A 67 7.66 -7.33 12.84
CA GLU A 67 8.74 -6.54 13.44
C GLU A 67 8.40 -5.05 13.50
N ALA A 68 7.74 -4.50 12.47
CA ALA A 68 7.32 -3.10 12.46
C ALA A 68 6.19 -2.81 13.47
N LEU A 69 5.22 -3.71 13.59
CA LEU A 69 4.10 -3.57 14.53
C LEU A 69 4.55 -3.64 15.99
N GLU A 70 5.66 -4.32 16.28
CA GLU A 70 6.25 -4.40 17.62
C GLU A 70 7.02 -3.13 18.03
N LEU A 71 7.30 -2.19 17.11
CA LEU A 71 8.14 -1.02 17.41
C LEU A 71 7.42 0.07 18.22
N ALA A 72 6.10 0.19 18.08
CA ALA A 72 5.33 1.26 18.71
C ALA A 72 3.83 0.97 18.70
N GLU A 73 3.08 1.68 19.56
CA GLU A 73 1.62 1.66 19.58
C GLU A 73 1.02 2.13 18.23
N PRO A 74 -0.15 1.60 17.81
CA PRO A 74 -0.70 1.80 16.47
C PRO A 74 -0.81 3.27 16.01
N ASN A 75 -1.22 4.17 16.91
CA ASN A 75 -1.39 5.59 16.57
C ASN A 75 -0.07 6.27 16.21
N VAL A 76 0.97 6.04 17.03
CA VAL A 76 2.32 6.61 16.83
C VAL A 76 2.99 5.94 15.62
N LEU A 77 2.83 4.62 15.51
CA LEU A 77 3.40 3.83 14.43
C LEU A 77 2.86 4.27 13.07
N THR A 78 1.54 4.46 12.94
CA THR A 78 0.91 4.85 11.69
C THR A 78 1.51 6.14 11.14
N ALA A 79 1.68 7.15 12.00
CA ALA A 79 2.22 8.44 11.60
C ALA A 79 3.71 8.35 11.21
N ALA A 80 4.50 7.57 11.97
CA ALA A 80 5.91 7.32 11.64
C ALA A 80 6.12 6.55 10.31
N LEU A 81 5.24 5.58 10.02
CA LEU A 81 5.24 4.84 8.75
C LEU A 81 4.97 5.77 7.57
N VAL A 82 3.94 6.63 7.68
CA VAL A 82 3.60 7.62 6.65
C VAL A 82 4.77 8.57 6.40
N HIS A 83 5.33 9.17 7.46
CA HIS A 83 6.49 10.06 7.35
C HIS A 83 7.68 9.37 6.64
N THR A 84 7.93 8.11 6.99
CA THR A 84 9.00 7.32 6.38
C THR A 84 8.77 7.11 4.89
N VAL A 85 7.56 6.76 4.48
CA VAL A 85 7.20 6.56 3.07
C VAL A 85 7.34 7.86 2.28
N GLU A 86 6.87 8.98 2.82
CA GLU A 86 6.99 10.30 2.17
C GLU A 86 8.45 10.73 2.01
N SER A 87 9.25 10.57 3.07
CA SER A 87 10.69 10.84 3.05
C SER A 87 11.42 10.01 1.97
N MET A 88 11.04 8.74 1.80
CA MET A 88 11.64 7.87 0.79
C MET A 88 11.17 8.20 -0.62
N ARG A 89 9.90 8.60 -0.81
CA ARG A 89 9.39 9.09 -2.10
C ARG A 89 10.10 10.36 -2.55
N ALA A 90 10.34 11.30 -1.64
CA ALA A 90 11.11 12.50 -1.94
C ALA A 90 12.53 12.15 -2.43
N LYS A 91 13.21 11.20 -1.76
CA LYS A 91 14.53 10.70 -2.20
C LYS A 91 14.48 9.99 -3.55
N GLN A 92 13.38 9.31 -3.86
CA GLN A 92 13.18 8.63 -5.14
C GLN A 92 13.06 9.63 -6.29
N GLN A 93 12.34 10.73 -6.09
CA GLN A 93 12.24 11.82 -7.07
C GLN A 93 13.60 12.46 -7.37
N LEU A 94 14.50 12.49 -6.37
CA LEU A 94 15.87 12.98 -6.50
C LEU A 94 16.85 11.92 -7.08
N GLY A 95 16.39 10.71 -7.39
CA GLY A 95 17.23 9.64 -7.94
C GLY A 95 18.15 8.93 -6.95
N HIS A 96 18.03 9.22 -5.65
CA HIS A 96 18.89 8.67 -4.59
C HIS A 96 18.20 7.59 -3.74
N PHE A 97 17.12 6.99 -4.24
CA PHE A 97 16.41 5.95 -3.49
C PHE A 97 17.14 4.61 -3.55
N LYS A 98 17.36 4.04 -2.37
CA LYS A 98 17.81 2.66 -2.18
C LYS A 98 16.76 1.92 -1.34
N PRO A 99 16.37 0.70 -1.74
CA PRO A 99 15.46 -0.12 -0.94
C PRO A 99 15.97 -0.30 0.49
N LEU A 100 15.04 -0.33 1.44
CA LEU A 100 15.37 -0.55 2.84
C LEU A 100 15.80 -2.00 3.06
N SER A 101 16.77 -2.19 3.96
CA SER A 101 17.21 -3.53 4.39
C SER A 101 16.70 -3.90 5.78
N ASN A 102 16.40 -2.91 6.62
CA ASN A 102 15.97 -3.07 8.01
C ASN A 102 15.11 -1.87 8.48
N HIS A 103 14.62 -1.93 9.71
CA HIS A 103 13.76 -0.91 10.32
C HIS A 103 14.53 0.26 10.98
N ASN A 104 15.85 0.37 10.81
CA ASN A 104 16.65 1.38 11.54
C ASN A 104 16.20 2.82 11.22
N TYR A 105 15.77 3.09 9.98
CA TYR A 105 15.25 4.41 9.64
C TYR A 105 13.93 4.70 10.35
N LEU A 106 13.02 3.72 10.41
CA LEU A 106 11.74 3.85 11.11
C LEU A 106 11.96 4.06 12.62
N ARG A 107 12.89 3.31 13.23
CA ARG A 107 13.30 3.51 14.63
C ARG A 107 13.75 4.94 14.90
N ARG A 108 14.60 5.51 14.03
CA ARG A 108 15.02 6.92 14.14
C ARG A 108 13.87 7.92 14.03
N VAL A 109 12.88 7.66 13.17
CA VAL A 109 11.68 8.52 13.03
C VAL A 109 10.81 8.46 14.29
N LEU A 110 10.69 7.27 14.90
CA LEU A 110 9.99 7.08 16.17
C LEU A 110 10.71 7.81 17.33
N GLU A 111 12.04 7.69 17.39
CA GLU A 111 12.87 8.36 18.40
C GLU A 111 12.85 9.89 18.26
N SER A 112 12.85 10.41 17.03
CA SER A 112 12.87 11.86 16.77
C SER A 112 11.50 12.53 16.90
N GLY A 113 10.42 11.75 17.05
CA GLY A 113 9.05 12.27 17.05
C GLY A 113 8.60 12.85 15.70
N GLN A 114 9.39 12.69 14.63
CA GLN A 114 9.15 13.31 13.30
C GLN A 114 7.93 12.75 12.55
N GLY A 115 7.11 11.92 13.18
CA GLY A 115 5.80 11.49 12.69
C GLY A 115 4.62 12.03 13.50
N ALA A 116 4.83 12.63 14.67
CA ALA A 116 3.74 12.98 15.59
C ALA A 116 2.82 14.10 15.06
N ASP A 117 3.33 14.96 14.16
CA ASP A 117 2.63 16.15 13.66
C ASP A 117 1.92 15.95 12.31
N ILE A 118 1.86 14.72 11.77
CA ILE A 118 1.05 14.47 10.57
C ILE A 118 -0.42 14.43 11.01
N PRO A 119 -1.26 15.43 10.68
CA PRO A 119 -2.68 15.35 10.98
C PRO A 119 -3.21 14.08 10.35
N ALA A 120 -3.96 13.29 11.14
CA ALA A 120 -4.59 12.06 10.67
C ALA A 120 -5.16 12.31 9.26
N LEU A 121 -4.74 11.48 8.29
CA LEU A 121 -5.22 11.56 6.91
C LEU A 121 -6.72 11.86 6.96
N PRO A 122 -7.19 12.97 6.35
CA PRO A 122 -8.55 13.41 6.55
C PRO A 122 -9.47 12.24 6.22
N ALA A 123 -10.36 11.89 7.16
CA ALA A 123 -11.26 10.73 7.09
C ALA A 123 -12.20 10.74 5.87
N GLY A 124 -12.10 11.73 5.00
CA GLY A 124 -12.73 11.78 3.70
C GLY A 124 -11.77 12.19 2.59
N LEU A 125 -11.02 11.23 2.04
CA LEU A 125 -10.98 11.10 0.57
C LEU A 125 -12.34 10.52 0.12
N ALA A 126 -13.41 11.26 0.41
CA ALA A 126 -14.67 11.08 -0.26
C ALA A 126 -14.37 11.37 -1.73
N THR A 127 -14.46 10.33 -2.56
CA THR A 127 -14.32 10.42 -4.00
C THR A 127 -15.03 11.68 -4.48
N THR A 128 -14.28 12.63 -5.02
CA THR A 128 -14.89 13.71 -5.78
C THR A 128 -15.76 13.04 -6.85
N ASN A 129 -16.98 13.55 -6.92
CA ASN A 129 -18.14 12.97 -7.56
C ASN A 129 -17.84 12.48 -9.00
N ARG A 130 -17.61 11.17 -9.18
CA ARG A 130 -17.38 10.52 -10.48
C ARG A 130 -18.62 10.45 -11.38
N ARG A 131 -19.75 11.07 -10.99
CA ARG A 131 -20.98 11.08 -11.80
C ARG A 131 -20.93 12.08 -12.95
N SER A 132 -20.20 13.20 -12.81
CA SER A 132 -20.08 14.19 -13.89
C SER A 132 -19.14 13.73 -15.01
N ALA A 133 -18.09 12.95 -14.70
CA ALA A 133 -17.18 12.40 -15.71
C ALA A 133 -17.77 11.21 -16.49
N ARG A 134 -18.72 10.47 -15.91
CA ARG A 134 -19.39 9.35 -16.60
C ARG A 134 -20.38 9.80 -17.67
N ALA A 135 -20.97 10.99 -17.54
CA ALA A 135 -21.92 11.50 -18.53
C ALA A 135 -21.25 11.87 -19.87
N VAL A 136 -19.98 12.26 -19.85
CA VAL A 136 -19.25 12.68 -21.07
C VAL A 136 -18.61 11.50 -21.80
N VAL A 137 -18.27 10.42 -21.08
CA VAL A 137 -17.63 9.22 -21.68
C VAL A 137 -18.68 8.18 -22.13
N SER A 138 -19.87 8.14 -21.51
CA SER A 138 -20.92 7.19 -21.89
C SER A 138 -21.56 7.48 -23.26
N SER A 139 -21.47 8.72 -23.77
CA SER A 139 -21.96 9.06 -25.12
C SER A 139 -20.98 8.67 -26.24
N ALA A 140 -19.76 8.27 -25.92
CA ALA A 140 -18.70 8.00 -26.91
C ALA A 140 -18.40 6.50 -27.14
N ILE A 141 -19.06 5.57 -26.44
CA ILE A 141 -18.73 4.12 -26.49
C ILE A 141 -19.95 3.23 -26.84
N MET A 142 -21.15 3.80 -27.02
CA MET A 142 -22.27 3.03 -27.60
C MET A 142 -22.19 3.02 -29.14
N ASP A 143 -21.16 2.38 -29.70
CA ASP A 143 -21.25 1.81 -31.05
C ASP A 143 -20.24 0.66 -31.26
N ILE A 144 -20.37 -0.40 -30.46
CA ILE A 144 -19.84 -1.71 -30.83
C ILE A 144 -21.03 -2.65 -30.89
N LYS A 145 -21.70 -2.63 -32.05
CA LYS A 145 -22.45 -3.79 -32.52
C LYS A 145 -21.43 -4.88 -32.88
N ASP A 146 -21.76 -6.11 -32.48
CA ASP A 146 -21.22 -7.37 -33.00
C ASP A 146 -19.74 -7.72 -32.72
N THR A 147 -19.51 -8.79 -31.97
CA THR A 147 -19.14 -10.09 -32.55
C THR A 147 -18.91 -11.13 -31.45
N ASP A 148 -19.63 -12.24 -31.58
CA ASP A 148 -19.49 -13.49 -30.84
C ASP A 148 -18.13 -14.16 -31.09
N TRP A 149 -17.22 -14.22 -30.11
CA TRP A 149 -16.15 -15.24 -29.97
C TRP A 149 -15.80 -15.44 -28.50
#